data_AF-M2YWH8-F1
#
_entry.id   AF-M2YWH8-F1
#
_cell.length_a   1.000
_cell.length_b   1.000
_cell.length_c   1.000
_cell.angle_alpha   90.00
_cell.angle_beta   90.00
_cell.angle_gamma   90.00
#
_symmetry.space_group_name_H-M   'P 1'
#
loop_
_entity.id
_entity.type
_entity.pdbx_description
1 polymer ?
#
loop_
_entity_poly.entity_id
_entity_poly.type
_entity_poly.pdbx_seq_one_letter_code
_entity_poly.pdbx_strand_id
1 'polypeptide(L)'
;MSNVSALPTSRAPWDPADHAAPGARFVTPAEFLNGVLATVRYSMVKSVVIDALAAAADADGVLLNFEMPDFYRVHVASVLNKDLPSEEKNALVYDTFTACALMDCFNALMRQDRLLGHRGNGGSVDYRLTLPDSTPGLSR
;
A
#
# COMPACT_ATOMS: atom_id res chain seq x y z
N MET A 1 3.42 26.12 17.03
CA MET A 1 2.53 25.01 17.42
C MET A 1 1.47 24.90 16.35
N SER A 2 1.69 24.03 15.35
CA SER A 2 0.78 23.91 14.20
C SER A 2 -0.44 23.08 14.59
N ASN A 3 -1.62 23.63 14.35
CA ASN A 3 -2.90 22.94 14.43
C ASN A 3 -2.91 21.76 13.46
N VAL A 4 -2.62 20.55 13.96
CA VAL A 4 -3.05 19.33 13.29
C VAL A 4 -4.52 19.17 13.65
N SER A 5 -5.42 19.72 12.82
CA SER A 5 -6.80 19.24 12.82
C SER A 5 -6.72 17.73 12.60
N ALA A 6 -7.12 16.95 13.61
CA ALA A 6 -7.30 15.52 13.45
C ALA A 6 -8.29 15.34 12.30
N LEU A 7 -7.77 14.95 11.12
CA LEU A 7 -8.62 14.66 9.98
C LEU A 7 -9.59 13.56 10.41
N PRO A 8 -10.90 13.73 10.15
CA PRO A 8 -11.87 12.71 10.53
C PRO A 8 -11.49 11.39 9.85
N THR A 9 -11.43 10.32 10.65
CA THR A 9 -11.27 8.94 10.19
C THR A 9 -12.52 8.54 9.42
N SER A 10 -12.71 9.11 8.23
CA SER A 10 -13.92 8.91 7.45
C SER A 10 -13.91 7.50 6.86
N ARG A 11 -14.62 6.58 7.51
CA ARG A 11 -15.01 5.30 6.92
C ARG A 11 -16.19 5.47 5.96
N ALA A 12 -16.21 6.55 5.17
CA ALA A 12 -17.13 6.63 4.06
C ALA A 12 -17.00 5.34 3.22
N PRO A 13 -18.12 4.74 2.77
CA PRO A 13 -18.08 3.48 2.07
C PRO A 13 -17.15 3.55 0.86
N TRP A 14 -16.36 2.49 0.68
CA TRP A 14 -15.55 2.33 -0.52
C TRP A 14 -16.41 1.73 -1.63
N ASP A 15 -16.45 2.40 -2.77
CA ASP A 15 -17.02 1.88 -4.02
C ASP A 15 -15.88 1.43 -4.97
N PRO A 16 -15.80 0.15 -5.38
CA PRO A 16 -14.81 -0.31 -6.34
C PRO A 16 -14.82 0.48 -7.66
N ALA A 17 -16.00 0.92 -8.13
CA ALA A 17 -16.13 1.65 -9.39
C ALA A 17 -15.43 3.03 -9.35
N ASP A 18 -15.44 3.67 -8.19
CA ASP A 18 -14.89 5.01 -7.99
C ASP A 18 -13.44 4.99 -7.49
N HIS A 19 -13.04 3.93 -6.79
CA HIS A 19 -11.80 3.94 -6.01
C HIS A 19 -10.76 2.88 -6.42
N ALA A 20 -11.13 1.91 -7.26
CA ALA A 20 -10.22 0.87 -7.74
C ALA A 20 -10.06 0.94 -9.26
N ALA A 21 -8.97 0.35 -9.77
CA ALA A 21 -8.82 0.17 -11.20
C ALA A 21 -9.90 -0.79 -11.74
N PRO A 22 -10.38 -0.63 -12.99
CA PRO A 22 -11.38 -1.52 -13.57
C PRO A 22 -10.98 -3.00 -13.50
N GLY A 23 -11.94 -3.84 -13.08
CA GLY A 23 -11.73 -5.26 -12.87
C GLY A 23 -10.77 -5.57 -11.73
N ALA A 24 -10.74 -4.74 -10.68
CA ALA A 24 -10.09 -5.04 -9.42
C ALA A 24 -11.14 -5.08 -8.29
N ARG A 25 -10.91 -5.98 -7.33
CA ARG A 25 -11.73 -6.14 -6.12
C ARG A 25 -10.96 -5.76 -4.87
N PHE A 26 -11.67 -5.28 -3.86
CA PHE A 26 -11.11 -5.09 -2.52
C PHE A 26 -10.84 -6.42 -1.84
N VAL A 27 -9.78 -6.46 -1.06
CA VAL A 27 -9.31 -7.69 -0.40
C VAL A 27 -8.77 -7.42 0.99
N THR A 28 -8.81 -8.44 1.83
CA THR A 28 -8.11 -8.44 3.12
C THR A 28 -6.59 -8.57 2.91
N PRO A 29 -5.76 -8.25 3.92
CA PRO A 29 -4.30 -8.45 3.83
C PRO A 29 -3.91 -9.91 3.52
N ALA A 30 -4.63 -10.89 4.09
CA ALA A 30 -4.36 -12.30 3.86
C ALA A 30 -4.68 -12.71 2.41
N GLU A 31 -5.80 -12.26 1.85
CA GLU A 31 -6.11 -12.49 0.44
C GLU A 31 -5.12 -11.79 -0.48
N PHE A 32 -4.74 -10.55 -0.15
CA PHE A 32 -3.74 -9.77 -0.89
C PHE A 32 -2.44 -10.55 -1.02
N LEU A 33 -1.85 -10.96 0.10
CA LEU A 33 -0.61 -11.76 0.16
C LEU A 33 -0.72 -13.15 -0.47
N ASN A 34 -1.92 -13.66 -0.77
CA ASN A 34 -2.08 -14.93 -1.48
C ASN A 34 -2.32 -14.73 -2.98
N GLY A 35 -2.94 -13.62 -3.38
CA GLY A 35 -3.34 -13.39 -4.77
C GLY A 35 -2.38 -12.53 -5.60
N VAL A 36 -1.38 -11.88 -5.00
CA VAL A 36 -0.35 -11.17 -5.80
C VAL A 36 0.40 -12.15 -6.70
N LEU A 37 0.45 -11.86 -8.00
CA LEU A 37 1.16 -12.64 -9.02
C LEU A 37 2.65 -12.78 -8.70
N ALA A 38 3.20 -13.97 -8.97
CA ALA A 38 4.61 -14.28 -8.69
C ALA A 38 5.57 -13.30 -9.38
N THR A 39 5.25 -12.84 -10.59
CA THR A 39 6.06 -11.87 -11.35
C THR A 39 6.23 -10.54 -10.61
N VAL A 40 5.19 -10.07 -9.90
CA VAL A 40 5.27 -8.86 -9.07
C VAL A 40 6.08 -9.14 -7.80
N ARG A 41 5.93 -10.31 -7.20
CA ARG A 41 6.72 -10.72 -6.01
C ARG A 41 8.20 -10.93 -6.31
N TYR A 42 8.58 -11.26 -7.54
CA TYR A 42 9.98 -11.38 -7.91
C TYR A 42 10.70 -10.03 -8.07
N SER A 43 9.97 -8.92 -8.08
CA SER A 43 10.59 -7.59 -7.96
C SER A 43 11.06 -7.37 -6.52
N MET A 44 12.34 -7.09 -6.34
CA MET A 44 12.95 -6.82 -5.03
C MET A 44 12.28 -5.63 -4.31
N VAL A 45 11.89 -4.59 -5.05
CA VAL A 45 11.26 -3.40 -4.47
C VAL A 45 9.78 -3.65 -4.20
N LYS A 46 9.04 -4.19 -5.17
CA LYS A 46 7.59 -4.35 -5.01
C LYS A 46 7.24 -5.39 -3.94
N SER A 47 8.00 -6.47 -3.82
CA SER A 47 7.76 -7.49 -2.78
C SER A 47 7.79 -6.92 -1.38
N VAL A 48 8.82 -6.12 -1.07
CA VAL A 48 8.95 -5.44 0.23
C VAL A 48 7.78 -4.49 0.48
N VAL A 49 7.39 -3.71 -0.54
CA VAL A 49 6.26 -2.77 -0.43
C VAL A 49 4.93 -3.51 -0.26
N ILE A 50 4.72 -4.65 -0.93
CA ILE A 50 3.53 -5.50 -0.79
C ILE A 50 3.39 -6.02 0.64
N ASP A 51 4.47 -6.56 1.21
CA ASP A 51 4.47 -7.05 2.58
C ASP A 51 4.23 -5.91 3.57
N ALA A 52 4.83 -4.74 3.34
CA ALA A 52 4.64 -3.55 4.17
C ALA A 52 3.19 -3.02 4.09
N LEU A 53 2.58 -3.03 2.90
CA LEU A 53 1.17 -2.64 2.70
C LEU A 53 0.22 -3.59 3.43
N ALA A 54 0.45 -4.90 3.33
CA ALA A 54 -0.35 -5.90 4.05
C ALA A 54 -0.22 -5.75 5.57
N ALA A 55 0.97 -5.41 6.07
CA ALA A 55 1.21 -5.16 7.49
C ALA A 55 0.64 -3.82 8.00
N ALA A 56 0.54 -2.81 7.13
CA ALA A 56 0.03 -1.49 7.47
C ALA A 56 -1.50 -1.39 7.40
N ALA A 57 -2.13 -2.21 6.55
CA ALA A 57 -3.57 -2.22 6.37
C ALA A 57 -4.31 -2.81 7.57
N ASP A 58 -5.52 -2.31 7.83
CA ASP A 58 -6.43 -2.93 8.78
C ASP A 58 -6.99 -4.27 8.26
N ALA A 59 -7.85 -4.91 9.06
CA ALA A 59 -8.44 -6.22 8.73
C ALA A 59 -9.22 -6.22 7.40
N ASP A 60 -9.76 -5.07 6.99
CA ASP A 60 -10.53 -4.89 5.76
C ASP A 60 -9.66 -4.48 4.56
N GLY A 61 -8.34 -4.40 4.76
CA GLY A 61 -7.38 -3.99 3.74
C GLY A 61 -7.29 -2.48 3.53
N VAL A 62 -7.65 -1.66 4.53
CA VAL A 62 -7.67 -0.20 4.41
C VAL A 62 -6.48 0.43 5.12
N LEU A 63 -5.84 1.40 4.46
CA LEU A 63 -4.83 2.29 5.04
C LEU A 63 -5.41 3.71 5.06
N LEU A 64 -5.69 4.23 6.25
CA LEU A 64 -6.29 5.56 6.42
C LEU A 64 -5.23 6.62 6.69
N ASN A 65 -5.43 7.82 6.15
CA ASN A 65 -4.53 8.97 6.32
C ASN A 65 -3.07 8.59 6.07
N PHE A 66 -2.81 8.00 4.90
CA PHE A 66 -1.51 7.45 4.56
C PHE A 66 -0.44 8.56 4.49
N GLU A 67 0.57 8.41 5.34
CA GLU A 67 1.76 9.25 5.36
C GLU A 67 2.96 8.43 4.90
N MET A 68 3.47 8.72 3.70
CA MET A 68 4.55 7.96 3.07
C MET A 68 5.85 7.90 3.90
N PRO A 69 6.30 8.97 4.59
CA PRO A 69 7.47 8.89 5.46
C PRO A 69 7.29 7.90 6.61
N ASP A 70 6.11 7.89 7.25
CA ASP A 70 5.81 7.00 8.36
C ASP A 70 5.64 5.56 7.88
N PHE A 71 4.96 5.37 6.74
CA PHE A 71 4.86 4.07 6.08
C PHE A 71 6.24 3.45 5.85
N TYR A 72 7.19 4.23 5.33
CA TYR A 72 8.54 3.75 5.08
C TYR A 72 9.29 3.41 6.37
N ARG A 73 9.30 4.34 7.33
CA ARG A 73 10.06 4.18 8.58
C ARG A 73 9.54 3.09 9.48
N VAL A 74 8.23 2.80 9.43
CA VAL A 74 7.59 1.82 10.30
C VAL A 74 7.43 0.48 9.57
N HIS A 75 6.72 0.46 8.45
CA HIS A 75 6.29 -0.79 7.83
C HIS A 75 7.34 -1.35 6.87
N VAL A 76 7.92 -0.52 6.01
CA VAL A 76 9.00 -0.97 5.11
C VAL A 76 10.24 -1.36 5.91
N ALA A 77 10.62 -0.56 6.92
CA ALA A 77 11.72 -0.90 7.82
C ALA A 77 11.48 -2.21 8.56
N SER A 78 10.27 -2.44 9.08
CA SER A 78 9.93 -3.70 9.76
C SER A 78 10.11 -4.92 8.85
N VAL A 79 9.73 -4.81 7.57
CA VAL A 79 9.91 -5.90 6.59
C VAL A 79 11.39 -6.13 6.27
N LEU A 80 12.15 -5.06 5.98
CA LEU A 80 13.57 -5.15 5.60
C LEU A 80 14.46 -5.60 6.75
N ASN A 81 14.16 -5.14 7.97
CA ASN A 81 14.97 -5.36 9.15
C ASN A 81 14.44 -6.49 10.03
N LYS A 82 13.51 -7.32 9.53
CA LYS A 82 12.86 -8.38 10.31
C LYS A 82 13.88 -9.33 10.98
N ASP A 83 14.98 -9.58 10.29
CA ASP A 83 16.05 -10.50 10.68
C ASP A 83 17.20 -9.80 11.45
N LEU A 84 17.16 -8.47 11.59
CA LEU A 84 18.16 -7.72 12.36
C LEU A 84 17.88 -7.76 13.87
N PRO A 85 18.88 -7.48 14.71
CA PRO A 85 18.68 -7.21 16.14
C PRO A 85 17.76 -6.00 16.37
N SER A 86 17.01 -6.00 17.49
CA SER A 86 15.95 -5.01 17.78
C SER A 86 16.43 -3.55 17.77
N GLU A 87 17.66 -3.32 18.22
CA GLU A 87 18.33 -2.02 18.27
C GLU A 87 18.64 -1.43 16.89
N GLU A 88 18.68 -2.25 15.84
CA GLU A 88 18.98 -1.84 14.46
C GLU A 88 17.71 -1.69 13.59
N LYS A 89 16.54 -2.13 14.08
CA LYS A 89 15.32 -2.25 13.25
C LYS A 89 14.73 -0.94 12.72
N ASN A 90 15.08 0.21 13.30
CA ASN A 90 14.50 1.51 12.94
C ASN A 90 15.45 2.44 12.17
N ALA A 91 16.54 1.90 11.58
CA ALA A 91 17.63 2.70 11.03
C ALA A 91 17.36 3.37 9.65
N LEU A 92 16.18 3.17 9.04
CA LEU A 92 15.93 3.67 7.69
C LEU A 92 15.62 5.19 7.67
N VAL A 93 16.34 5.92 6.81
CA VAL A 93 16.12 7.34 6.57
C VAL A 93 15.19 7.51 5.37
N TYR A 94 14.15 8.34 5.54
CA TYR A 94 13.28 8.74 4.45
C TYR A 94 13.80 10.04 3.83
N ASP A 95 14.40 9.95 2.65
CA ASP A 95 14.93 11.08 1.88
C ASP A 95 14.19 11.28 0.54
N THR A 96 14.62 12.28 -0.23
CA THR A 96 13.99 12.62 -1.52
C THR A 96 14.08 11.48 -2.53
N PHE A 97 15.19 10.74 -2.56
CA PHE A 97 15.34 9.61 -3.49
C PHE A 97 14.37 8.49 -3.13
N THR A 98 14.27 8.17 -1.85
CA THR A 98 13.32 7.20 -1.30
C THR A 98 11.88 7.60 -1.60
N ALA A 99 11.55 8.89 -1.44
CA ALA A 99 10.23 9.42 -1.77
C ALA A 99 9.89 9.18 -3.25
N CYS A 100 10.79 9.50 -4.18
CA CYS A 100 10.58 9.26 -5.61
C CYS A 100 10.41 7.77 -5.92
N ALA A 101 11.27 6.91 -5.37
CA ALA A 101 11.22 5.46 -5.60
C ALA A 101 9.90 4.85 -5.10
N LEU A 102 9.42 5.26 -3.92
CA LEU A 102 8.12 4.81 -3.40
C LEU A 102 6.96 5.37 -4.21
N MET A 103 6.99 6.63 -4.62
CA MET A 103 5.95 7.20 -5.49
C MET A 103 5.84 6.43 -6.81
N ASP A 104 6.96 6.12 -7.46
CA ASP A 104 6.99 5.33 -8.69
C ASP A 104 6.47 3.91 -8.45
N CYS A 105 6.84 3.29 -7.32
CA CYS A 105 6.33 1.98 -6.94
C CYS A 105 4.81 2.00 -6.72
N PHE A 106 4.28 2.97 -5.97
CA PHE A 106 2.85 3.10 -5.72
C PHE A 106 2.09 3.37 -7.02
N ASN A 107 2.63 4.21 -7.91
CA ASN A 107 2.05 4.43 -9.23
C ASN A 107 1.96 3.12 -10.05
N ALA A 108 3.00 2.29 -10.02
CA ALA A 108 2.98 0.99 -10.67
C ALA A 108 1.93 0.05 -10.03
N LEU A 109 1.90 -0.04 -8.70
CA LEU A 109 0.94 -0.88 -7.97
C LEU A 109 -0.51 -0.48 -8.26
N MET A 110 -0.81 0.83 -8.33
CA MET A 110 -2.14 1.32 -8.66
C MET A 110 -2.51 1.08 -10.13
N ARG A 111 -1.66 1.54 -11.06
CA ARG A 111 -2.04 1.66 -12.49
C ARG A 111 -1.70 0.44 -13.33
N GLN A 112 -0.60 -0.24 -13.03
CA GLN A 112 -0.12 -1.39 -13.82
C GLN A 112 -0.60 -2.70 -13.21
N ASP A 113 -0.40 -2.86 -11.90
CA ASP A 113 -0.63 -4.14 -11.23
C ASP A 113 -2.07 -4.25 -10.65
N ARG A 114 -2.78 -3.13 -10.50
CA ARG A 114 -4.12 -3.03 -9.91
C ARG A 114 -4.20 -3.60 -8.50
N LEU A 115 -3.17 -3.32 -7.71
CA LEU A 115 -2.96 -3.79 -6.34
C LEU A 115 -3.33 -2.75 -5.27
N LEU A 116 -3.61 -1.51 -5.68
CA LEU A 116 -4.06 -0.45 -4.79
C LEU A 116 -5.19 0.37 -5.41
N GLY A 117 -6.28 0.51 -4.66
CA GLY A 117 -7.25 1.58 -4.80
C GLY A 117 -6.87 2.80 -3.95
N HIS A 118 -7.37 3.98 -4.29
CA HIS A 118 -7.06 5.21 -3.56
C HIS A 118 -8.26 6.14 -3.47
N ARG A 119 -8.25 6.99 -2.43
CA ARG A 119 -9.24 8.05 -2.23
C ARG A 119 -8.56 9.28 -1.63
N GLY A 120 -8.79 10.45 -2.24
CA GLY A 120 -8.33 11.73 -1.69
C GLY A 120 -9.32 12.29 -0.67
N ASN A 121 -8.82 12.77 0.47
CA ASN A 121 -9.64 13.33 1.55
C ASN A 121 -9.37 14.83 1.80
N GLY A 122 -9.05 15.59 0.75
CA GLY A 122 -8.85 17.05 0.83
C GLY A 122 -7.57 17.51 1.54
N GLY A 123 -6.67 16.58 1.88
CA GLY A 123 -5.40 16.86 2.57
C GLY A 123 -4.59 15.61 2.91
N SER A 124 -5.25 14.45 2.92
CA SER A 124 -4.62 13.13 3.00
C SER A 124 -5.10 12.22 1.85
N VAL A 125 -4.46 11.07 1.73
CA VAL A 125 -4.90 9.98 0.85
C VAL A 125 -5.15 8.74 1.69
N ASP A 126 -6.22 8.03 1.40
CA ASP A 126 -6.42 6.67 1.89
C ASP A 126 -6.10 5.68 0.77
N TYR A 127 -5.60 4.52 1.13
CA TYR A 127 -5.41 3.40 0.21
C TYR A 127 -6.26 2.21 0.62
N ARG A 128 -6.60 1.39 -0.38
CA ARG A 128 -7.26 0.10 -0.16
C ARG A 128 -6.58 -0.99 -0.97
N LEU A 129 -6.27 -2.10 -0.32
CA LEU A 129 -5.69 -3.27 -0.97
C LEU A 129 -6.67 -3.83 -2.00
N THR A 130 -6.16 -4.10 -3.20
CA THR A 130 -6.95 -4.70 -4.28
C THR A 130 -6.23 -5.88 -4.92
N LEU A 131 -6.99 -6.74 -5.58
CA LEU A 131 -6.47 -7.70 -6.54
C LEU A 131 -7.25 -7.58 -7.84
N PRO A 132 -6.65 -7.88 -9.01
CA PRO A 132 -7.42 -8.10 -10.22
C PRO A 132 -8.51 -9.15 -9.97
N ASP A 133 -9.72 -8.88 -10.44
CA ASP A 133 -10.75 -9.90 -10.50
C ASP A 133 -10.23 -11.06 -11.31
N SER A 134 -10.39 -12.26 -10.75
CA SER A 134 -10.10 -13.52 -11.44
C SER A 134 -11.18 -13.76 -12.49
N THR A 135 -11.38 -12.83 -13.42
CA THR A 135 -12.17 -13.07 -14.62
C THR A 135 -11.25 -13.83 -15.57
N PRO A 136 -11.48 -15.14 -15.80
CA PRO A 136 -10.68 -15.88 -16.75
C PRO A 136 -10.99 -15.32 -18.13
N GLY A 137 -10.03 -14.62 -18.72
CA GLY A 137 -10.14 -14.14 -20.10
C GLY A 137 -9.69 -12.69 -20.25
N LEU A 138 -8.38 -12.50 -20.33
CA LEU A 138 -7.71 -11.55 -21.23
C LEU A 138 -6.19 -11.64 -20.98
N SER A 139 -5.66 -12.83 -21.28
CA SER A 139 -4.29 -12.92 -21.77
C SER A 139 -4.32 -12.43 -23.21
N ARG A 140 -3.67 -11.30 -23.49
CA ARG A 140 -3.24 -10.93 -24.83
C ARG A 140 -1.74 -10.70 -24.80
#